data_AF-K6GWD5-F1
#
_entry.id   AF-K6GWD5-F1
#
_cell.length_a   1.000
_cell.length_b   1.000
_cell.length_c   1.000
_cell.angle_alpha   90.00
_cell.angle_beta   90.00
_cell.angle_gamma   90.00
#
_symmetry.space_group_name_H-M   'P 1'
#
loop_
_entity.id
_entity.type
_entity.pdbx_description
1 polymer ?
#
loop_
_entity_poly.entity_id
_entity_poly.type
_entity_poly.pdbx_seq_one_letter_code
_entity_poly.pdbx_strand_id
1 'polypeptide(L)'
;MAEKTMTATKEVGDAVVSIQGQARENIAAVESAASGIEDSTRAAADSGRFMDAIVGIVEATAAQVESIATASEEQSATSEEINRAVEEVNGIARDTAEDAAAASQALHALTELANDLDAAIRQMTGEAGAPRPALAAARPAAKAIAPSRPALSRALPPSRPAPAKAKALPPAKPVAAKPAPAPKPAAKSAAAKTSGNGSGGACSIGGALLQWDDSLATHISEVDRQHQVLVRMICDLHEAMRSGKGKHQLEAILEELQNYAVEHFGFEEKLMEQYKYPGYLNHRKEHVAFVDKVIAFGNDFRANRAALTTEVMNFLKNWLVGHIKGTDQKYAPFFIERGVH
;
A
#
# COMPACT_ATOMS: atom_id res chain seq x y z
N MET A 1 53.35 -60.41 -60.55
CA MET A 1 52.11 -59.67 -60.90
C MET A 1 51.06 -59.79 -59.79
N ALA A 2 50.76 -61.01 -59.31
CA ALA A 2 49.83 -61.25 -58.20
C ALA A 2 50.16 -60.51 -56.88
N GLU A 3 51.44 -60.43 -56.50
CA GLU A 3 51.87 -59.74 -55.26
C GLU A 3 51.63 -58.22 -55.32
N LYS A 4 51.95 -57.58 -56.45
CA LYS A 4 51.66 -56.15 -56.67
C LYS A 4 50.15 -55.85 -56.64
N THR A 5 49.34 -56.77 -57.17
CA THR A 5 47.88 -56.66 -57.13
C THR A 5 47.33 -56.82 -55.70
N MET A 6 47.87 -57.75 -54.91
CA MET A 6 47.46 -57.90 -53.51
C MET A 6 47.82 -56.66 -52.65
N THR A 7 49.01 -56.09 -52.84
CA THR A 7 49.41 -54.85 -52.16
C THR A 7 48.52 -53.68 -52.56
N ALA A 8 48.26 -53.50 -53.85
CA ALA A 8 47.36 -52.45 -54.33
C ALA A 8 45.93 -52.59 -53.79
N THR A 9 45.39 -53.82 -53.71
CA THR A 9 44.06 -54.06 -53.12
C THR A 9 44.03 -53.77 -51.62
N LYS A 10 45.13 -54.05 -50.90
CA LYS A 10 45.26 -53.72 -49.47
C LYS A 10 45.30 -52.21 -49.26
N GLU A 11 46.11 -51.49 -50.04
CA GLU A 11 46.20 -50.01 -49.98
C GLU A 11 44.84 -49.35 -50.28
N VAL A 12 44.09 -49.86 -51.27
CA VAL A 12 42.73 -49.40 -51.54
C VAL A 12 41.79 -49.70 -50.38
N GLY A 13 41.89 -50.88 -49.76
CA GLY A 13 41.12 -51.24 -48.56
C GLY A 13 41.38 -50.30 -47.39
N ASP A 14 42.64 -50.01 -47.11
CA ASP A 14 43.07 -49.09 -46.03
C ASP A 14 42.57 -47.65 -46.32
N ALA A 15 42.65 -47.21 -47.58
CA ALA A 15 42.12 -45.91 -48.00
C ALA A 15 40.59 -45.82 -47.84
N VAL A 16 39.85 -46.87 -48.20
CA VAL A 16 38.39 -46.93 -48.03
C VAL A 16 38.00 -46.87 -46.56
N VAL A 17 38.70 -47.60 -45.68
CA VAL A 17 38.46 -47.55 -44.23
C VAL A 17 38.74 -46.15 -43.67
N SER A 18 39.81 -45.49 -44.12
CA SER A 18 40.13 -44.12 -43.73
C SER A 18 39.07 -43.11 -44.18
N ILE A 19 38.60 -43.19 -45.44
CA ILE A 19 37.52 -42.35 -45.96
C ILE A 19 36.22 -42.58 -45.21
N GLN A 20 35.88 -43.84 -44.91
CA GLN A 20 34.69 -44.17 -44.13
C GLN A 20 34.78 -43.63 -42.70
N GLY A 21 35.98 -43.65 -42.09
CA GLY A 21 36.24 -43.02 -40.79
C GLY A 21 36.03 -41.51 -40.82
N GLN A 22 36.64 -40.81 -41.78
CA GLN A 22 36.46 -39.36 -41.96
C GLN A 22 35.02 -38.96 -42.29
N ALA A 23 34.30 -39.76 -43.07
CA ALA A 23 32.88 -39.53 -43.35
C ALA A 23 32.04 -39.61 -42.08
N ARG A 24 32.32 -40.58 -41.18
CA ARG A 24 31.64 -40.69 -39.88
C ARG A 24 31.94 -39.51 -38.97
N GLU A 25 33.20 -39.06 -38.91
CA GLU A 25 33.58 -37.86 -38.15
C GLU A 25 32.88 -36.61 -38.69
N ASN A 26 32.80 -36.44 -40.01
CA ASN A 26 32.08 -35.33 -40.63
C ASN A 26 30.58 -35.37 -40.31
N ILE A 27 29.95 -36.55 -40.32
CA ILE A 27 28.54 -36.69 -39.93
C ILE A 27 28.35 -36.26 -38.48
N ALA A 28 29.20 -36.72 -37.56
CA ALA A 28 29.13 -36.33 -36.15
C ALA A 28 29.34 -34.81 -35.95
N ALA A 29 30.26 -34.21 -36.70
CA ALA A 29 30.48 -32.75 -36.66
C ALA A 29 29.25 -31.98 -37.17
N VAL A 30 28.61 -32.44 -38.24
CA VAL A 30 27.39 -31.84 -38.79
C VAL A 30 26.20 -31.99 -37.84
N GLU A 31 26.02 -33.15 -37.20
CA GLU A 31 24.98 -33.37 -36.18
C GLU A 31 25.17 -32.45 -34.97
N SER A 32 26.41 -32.30 -34.50
CA SER A 32 26.75 -31.35 -33.43
C SER A 32 26.45 -29.90 -33.82
N ALA A 33 26.82 -29.50 -35.04
CA ALA A 33 26.50 -28.16 -35.56
C ALA A 33 24.99 -27.94 -35.68
N ALA A 34 24.22 -28.95 -36.13
CA ALA A 34 22.77 -28.89 -36.21
C ALA A 34 22.14 -28.70 -34.82
N SER A 35 22.60 -29.46 -33.82
CA SER A 35 22.16 -29.27 -32.42
C SER A 35 22.47 -27.87 -31.89
N GLY A 36 23.65 -27.33 -32.19
CA GLY A 36 24.02 -25.97 -31.79
C GLY A 36 23.15 -24.89 -32.46
N ILE A 37 22.73 -25.11 -33.71
CA ILE A 37 21.79 -24.23 -34.43
C ILE A 37 20.40 -24.29 -33.78
N GLU A 38 19.92 -25.47 -33.39
CA GLU A 38 18.63 -25.62 -32.70
C GLU A 38 18.62 -24.86 -31.37
N ASP A 39 19.68 -24.98 -30.56
CA ASP A 39 19.81 -24.25 -29.30
C ASP A 39 19.89 -22.74 -29.51
N SER A 40 20.65 -22.29 -30.52
CA SER A 40 20.74 -20.87 -30.89
C SER A 40 19.38 -20.32 -31.36
N THR A 41 18.63 -21.10 -32.14
CA THR A 41 17.30 -20.74 -32.61
C THR A 41 16.31 -20.65 -31.45
N ARG A 42 16.39 -21.57 -30.49
CA ARG A 42 15.59 -21.54 -29.27
C ARG A 42 15.90 -20.30 -28.42
N ALA A 43 17.19 -20.01 -28.21
CA ALA A 43 17.61 -18.82 -27.46
C ALA A 43 17.19 -17.50 -28.13
N ALA A 44 17.21 -17.44 -29.47
CA ALA A 44 16.70 -16.30 -30.23
C ALA A 44 15.18 -16.14 -30.09
N ALA A 45 14.43 -17.25 -30.17
CA ALA A 45 12.98 -17.23 -29.95
C ALA A 45 12.61 -16.79 -28.52
N ASP A 46 13.37 -17.24 -27.51
CA ASP A 46 13.19 -16.82 -26.12
C ASP A 46 13.48 -15.34 -25.94
N SER A 47 14.56 -14.84 -26.57
CA SER A 47 14.88 -13.41 -26.60
C SER A 47 13.76 -12.59 -27.25
N GLY A 48 13.15 -13.07 -28.32
CA GLY A 48 11.97 -12.46 -28.94
C GLY A 48 10.81 -12.30 -27.96
N ARG A 49 10.47 -13.36 -27.22
CA ARG A 49 9.41 -13.30 -26.20
C ARG A 49 9.71 -12.31 -25.07
N PHE A 50 10.97 -12.15 -24.67
CA PHE A 50 11.35 -11.13 -23.70
C PHE A 50 11.24 -9.71 -24.26
N MET A 51 11.59 -9.50 -25.53
CA MET A 51 11.40 -8.20 -26.18
C MET A 51 9.91 -7.85 -26.26
N ASP A 52 9.04 -8.79 -26.63
CA ASP A 52 7.59 -8.58 -26.65
C ASP A 52 7.03 -8.22 -25.26
N ALA A 53 7.52 -8.89 -24.21
CA ALA A 53 7.14 -8.56 -22.83
C ALA A 53 7.60 -7.14 -22.43
N ILE A 54 8.81 -6.72 -22.83
CA ILE A 54 9.31 -5.36 -22.57
C ILE A 54 8.46 -4.34 -23.31
N VAL A 55 8.12 -4.58 -24.58
CA VAL A 55 7.25 -3.69 -25.35
C VAL A 55 5.90 -3.52 -24.66
N GLY A 56 5.28 -4.61 -24.20
CA GLY A 56 4.02 -4.53 -23.44
C GLY A 56 4.14 -3.73 -22.14
N ILE A 57 5.26 -3.84 -21.42
CA ILE A 57 5.52 -3.02 -20.22
C ILE A 57 5.68 -1.54 -20.58
N VAL A 58 6.37 -1.23 -21.68
CA VAL A 58 6.56 0.15 -22.14
C VAL A 58 5.23 0.77 -22.56
N GLU A 59 4.37 0.04 -23.28
CA GLU A 59 3.03 0.50 -23.66
C GLU A 59 2.14 0.75 -22.43
N ALA A 60 2.13 -0.17 -21.47
CA ALA A 60 1.39 0.01 -20.22
C ALA A 60 1.90 1.23 -19.41
N THR A 61 3.22 1.44 -19.40
CA THR A 61 3.84 2.60 -18.74
C THR A 61 3.43 3.89 -19.43
N ALA A 62 3.41 3.93 -20.76
CA ALA A 62 2.98 5.10 -21.53
C ALA A 62 1.51 5.46 -21.24
N ALA A 63 0.61 4.48 -21.22
CA ALA A 63 -0.79 4.69 -20.87
C ALA A 63 -0.95 5.25 -19.43
N GLN A 64 -0.10 4.81 -18.50
CA GLN A 64 -0.12 5.33 -17.14
C GLN A 64 0.38 6.78 -17.05
N VAL A 65 1.40 7.15 -17.83
CA VAL A 65 1.88 8.54 -17.93
C VAL A 65 0.79 9.46 -18.46
N GLU A 66 0.03 9.03 -19.47
CA GLU A 66 -1.10 9.79 -20.02
C GLU A 66 -2.22 10.01 -18.99
N SER A 67 -2.54 8.98 -18.20
CA SER A 67 -3.50 9.10 -17.10
C SER A 67 -3.03 10.07 -16.01
N ILE A 68 -1.72 10.07 -15.69
CA ILE A 68 -1.13 11.02 -14.74
C ILE A 68 -1.20 12.45 -15.29
N ALA A 69 -0.92 12.64 -16.59
CA ALA A 69 -1.01 13.95 -17.23
C ALA A 69 -2.44 14.51 -17.14
N THR A 70 -3.44 13.70 -17.52
CA THR A 70 -4.86 14.07 -17.42
C THR A 70 -5.24 14.44 -15.98
N ALA A 71 -4.88 13.61 -15.00
CA ALA A 71 -5.14 13.90 -13.59
C ALA A 71 -4.42 15.16 -13.08
N SER A 72 -3.25 15.48 -13.63
CA SER A 72 -2.50 16.69 -13.29
C SER A 72 -3.17 17.94 -13.85
N GLU A 73 -3.75 17.87 -15.05
CA GLU A 73 -4.56 18.95 -15.63
C GLU A 73 -5.83 19.21 -14.79
N GLU A 74 -6.56 18.16 -14.41
CA GLU A 74 -7.72 18.27 -13.51
C GLU A 74 -7.36 18.87 -12.15
N GLN A 75 -6.20 18.46 -11.60
CA GLN A 75 -5.71 19.01 -10.33
C GLN A 75 -5.35 20.49 -10.45
N SER A 76 -4.75 20.91 -11.58
CA SER A 76 -4.43 22.32 -11.82
C SER A 76 -5.70 23.16 -11.86
N ALA A 77 -6.72 22.72 -12.59
CA ALA A 77 -8.03 23.38 -12.63
C ALA A 77 -8.66 23.49 -11.22
N THR A 78 -8.62 22.41 -10.45
CA THR A 78 -9.11 22.40 -9.05
C THR A 78 -8.31 23.37 -8.17
N SER A 79 -7.01 23.51 -8.38
CA SER A 79 -6.16 24.44 -7.61
C SER A 79 -6.50 25.89 -7.91
N GLU A 80 -6.84 26.22 -9.16
CA GLU A 80 -7.34 27.56 -9.53
C GLU A 80 -8.68 27.88 -8.89
N GLU A 81 -9.58 26.88 -8.76
CA GLU A 81 -10.84 27.06 -8.03
C GLU A 81 -10.62 27.29 -6.53
N ILE A 82 -9.69 26.54 -5.91
CA ILE A 82 -9.34 26.73 -4.49
C ILE A 82 -8.78 28.14 -4.27
N ASN A 83 -7.87 28.61 -5.11
CA ASN A 83 -7.30 29.95 -4.98
C ASN A 83 -8.39 31.04 -5.08
N ARG A 84 -9.32 30.91 -6.04
CA ARG A 84 -10.47 31.83 -6.15
C ARG A 84 -11.35 31.81 -4.89
N ALA A 85 -11.62 30.63 -4.33
CA ALA A 85 -12.41 30.51 -3.10
C ALA A 85 -11.69 31.14 -1.89
N VAL A 86 -10.36 31.04 -1.81
CA VAL A 86 -9.56 31.68 -0.74
C VAL A 86 -9.61 33.20 -0.87
N GLU A 87 -9.50 33.75 -2.08
CA GLU A 87 -9.65 35.19 -2.32
C GLU A 87 -11.04 35.70 -1.91
N GLU A 88 -12.10 34.97 -2.24
CA GLU A 88 -13.48 35.29 -1.82
C GLU A 88 -13.63 35.29 -0.30
N VAL A 89 -13.13 34.26 0.39
CA VAL A 89 -13.16 34.19 1.86
C VAL A 89 -12.39 35.34 2.49
N ASN A 90 -11.24 35.71 1.93
CA ASN A 90 -10.45 36.84 2.43
C ASN A 90 -11.18 38.18 2.21
N GLY A 91 -11.89 38.34 1.10
CA GLY A 91 -12.80 39.47 0.85
C GLY A 91 -13.90 39.56 1.90
N ILE A 92 -14.65 38.48 2.10
CA ILE A 92 -15.73 38.42 3.11
C ILE A 92 -15.21 38.70 4.52
N ALA A 93 -14.04 38.17 4.87
CA ALA A 93 -13.43 38.41 6.17
C ALA A 93 -13.07 39.89 6.38
N ARG A 94 -12.61 40.56 5.33
CA ARG A 94 -12.32 42.00 5.34
C ARG A 94 -13.61 42.81 5.48
N ASP A 95 -14.64 42.52 4.70
CA ASP A 95 -15.94 43.21 4.79
C ASP A 95 -16.55 43.05 6.19
N THR A 96 -16.49 41.83 6.74
CA THR A 96 -16.95 41.54 8.11
C THR A 96 -16.20 42.37 9.15
N ALA A 97 -14.89 42.56 8.98
CA ALA A 97 -14.09 43.38 9.88
C ALA A 97 -14.42 44.87 9.77
N GLU A 98 -14.67 45.37 8.55
CA GLU A 98 -15.12 46.74 8.30
C GLU A 98 -16.51 46.98 8.94
N ASP A 99 -17.46 46.07 8.74
CA ASP A 99 -18.80 46.14 9.34
C ASP A 99 -18.76 46.10 10.87
N ALA A 100 -17.90 45.25 11.45
CA ALA A 100 -17.72 45.18 12.89
C ALA A 100 -17.14 46.49 13.46
N ALA A 101 -16.20 47.12 12.74
CA ALA A 101 -15.66 48.42 13.12
C ALA A 101 -16.73 49.53 13.05
N ALA A 102 -17.54 49.54 11.99
CA ALA A 102 -18.66 50.47 11.83
C ALA A 102 -19.70 50.30 12.94
N ALA A 103 -20.08 49.06 13.27
CA ALA A 103 -20.98 48.75 14.37
C ALA A 103 -20.44 49.24 15.73
N SER A 104 -19.14 49.06 15.97
CA SER A 104 -18.48 49.58 17.18
C SER A 104 -18.54 51.10 17.27
N GLN A 105 -18.36 51.83 16.16
CA GLN A 105 -18.50 53.29 16.13
C GLN A 105 -19.94 53.73 16.41
N ALA A 106 -20.93 53.05 15.82
CA ALA A 106 -22.34 53.34 16.07
C ALA A 106 -22.72 53.11 17.56
N LEU A 107 -22.20 52.05 18.18
CA LEU A 107 -22.41 51.79 19.62
C LEU A 107 -21.76 52.88 20.49
N HIS A 108 -20.59 53.39 20.12
CA HIS A 108 -19.97 54.54 20.80
C HIS A 108 -20.87 55.78 20.70
N ALA A 109 -21.35 56.12 19.51
CA ALA A 109 -22.24 57.27 19.31
C ALA A 109 -23.56 57.14 20.10
N LEU A 110 -24.16 55.94 20.14
CA LEU A 110 -25.36 55.67 20.96
C LEU A 110 -25.09 55.85 22.45
N THR A 111 -23.91 55.43 22.92
CA THR A 111 -23.50 55.60 24.32
C THR A 111 -23.32 57.08 24.67
N GLU A 112 -22.73 57.87 23.78
CA GLU A 112 -22.63 59.33 23.93
C GLU A 112 -24.03 59.97 24.01
N LEU A 113 -24.91 59.67 23.06
CA LEU A 113 -26.28 60.21 23.04
C LEU A 113 -27.06 59.83 24.31
N ALA A 114 -26.90 58.62 24.81
CA ALA A 114 -27.53 58.18 26.05
C ALA A 114 -27.00 58.94 27.28
N ASN A 115 -25.69 59.23 27.32
CA ASN A 115 -25.10 60.06 28.38
C ASN A 115 -25.60 61.51 28.30
N ASP A 116 -25.72 62.08 27.10
CA ASP A 116 -26.23 63.43 26.89
C ASP A 116 -27.69 63.54 27.32
N LEU A 117 -28.51 62.54 26.98
CA LEU A 117 -29.92 62.47 27.40
C LEU A 117 -30.04 62.36 28.93
N ASP A 118 -29.23 61.52 29.58
CA ASP A 118 -29.19 61.42 31.05
C ASP A 118 -28.81 62.76 31.71
N ALA A 119 -27.82 63.45 31.13
CA ALA A 119 -27.40 64.77 31.61
C ALA A 119 -28.52 65.82 31.48
N ALA A 120 -29.23 65.85 30.35
CA ALA A 120 -30.36 66.76 30.12
C ALA A 120 -31.52 66.50 31.10
N ILE A 121 -31.86 65.22 31.34
CA ILE A 121 -32.89 64.83 32.31
C ILE A 121 -32.52 65.31 33.71
N ARG A 122 -31.28 65.08 34.15
CA ARG A 122 -30.79 65.53 35.47
C ARG A 122 -30.80 67.05 35.63
N GLN A 123 -30.50 67.78 34.57
CA GLN A 123 -30.58 69.25 34.57
C GLN A 123 -32.03 69.72 34.75
N MET A 124 -32.99 69.04 34.13
CA MET A 124 -34.42 69.33 34.28
C MET A 124 -34.98 68.94 35.66
N THR A 125 -34.48 67.87 36.28
CA THR A 125 -34.97 67.40 37.60
C THR A 125 -34.33 68.12 38.79
N GLY A 126 -33.34 68.99 38.57
CA GLY A 126 -32.67 69.76 39.62
C GLY A 126 -31.62 68.99 40.43
N GLU A 127 -31.26 67.77 39.99
CA GLU A 127 -30.30 66.88 40.68
C GLU A 127 -28.85 67.06 40.19
N ALA A 128 -28.43 68.30 39.91
CA ALA A 128 -27.13 68.60 39.29
C ALA A 128 -25.90 68.19 40.14
N GLY A 129 -26.07 67.75 41.39
CA GLY A 129 -24.99 67.37 42.32
C GLY A 129 -25.01 65.91 42.82
N ALA A 130 -25.95 65.07 42.39
CA ALA A 130 -26.03 63.67 42.86
C ALA A 130 -25.04 62.77 42.08
N PRO A 131 -24.20 61.96 42.78
CA PRO A 131 -23.23 61.10 42.10
C PRO A 131 -23.96 60.08 41.21
N ARG A 132 -23.46 59.87 39.98
CA ARG A 132 -24.03 58.88 39.04
C ARG A 132 -24.17 57.54 39.78
N PRO A 133 -25.33 56.86 39.76
CA PRO A 133 -25.30 55.43 39.96
C PRO A 133 -24.42 54.91 38.83
N ALA A 134 -23.33 54.22 39.19
CA ALA A 134 -22.42 53.69 38.20
C ALA A 134 -23.26 52.85 37.23
N LEU A 135 -23.46 53.35 36.01
CA LEU A 135 -23.89 52.52 34.92
C LEU A 135 -22.77 51.50 34.87
N ALA A 136 -23.03 50.30 35.38
CA ALA A 136 -22.03 49.26 35.49
C ALA A 136 -21.37 49.23 34.13
N ALA A 137 -20.09 49.56 34.09
CA ALA A 137 -19.30 49.49 32.89
C ALA A 137 -19.27 48.01 32.54
N ALA A 138 -20.31 47.53 31.86
CA ALA A 138 -20.24 46.41 30.98
C ALA A 138 -19.30 46.89 29.89
N ARG A 139 -18.00 46.92 30.21
CA ARG A 139 -16.97 46.65 29.22
C ARG A 139 -17.53 45.43 28.51
N PRO A 140 -17.91 45.50 27.23
CA PRO A 140 -17.99 44.27 26.49
C PRO A 140 -16.57 43.75 26.61
N ALA A 141 -16.39 42.66 27.37
CA ALA A 141 -15.17 41.91 27.26
C ALA A 141 -15.05 41.69 25.76
N ALA A 142 -14.03 42.29 25.14
CA ALA A 142 -13.63 42.01 23.79
C ALA A 142 -13.14 40.56 23.79
N LYS A 143 -14.08 39.63 23.95
CA LYS A 143 -13.93 38.28 23.49
C LYS A 143 -13.92 38.50 22.00
N ALA A 144 -12.72 38.50 21.43
CA ALA A 144 -12.51 38.52 20.01
C ALA A 144 -13.64 37.69 19.41
N ILE A 145 -14.51 38.34 18.63
CA ILE A 145 -15.45 37.63 17.78
C ILE A 145 -14.51 36.93 16.81
N ALA A 146 -14.06 35.73 17.20
CA ALA A 146 -13.44 34.80 16.29
C ALA A 146 -14.43 34.70 15.14
N PRO A 147 -13.99 34.89 13.88
CA PRO A 147 -14.92 34.92 12.76
C PRO A 147 -15.80 33.69 12.85
N SER A 148 -17.09 33.92 13.11
CA SER A 148 -18.10 32.89 13.10
C SER A 148 -17.98 32.25 11.72
N ARG A 149 -17.51 31.00 11.66
CA ARG A 149 -17.44 30.25 10.40
C ARG A 149 -18.78 30.46 9.69
N PRO A 150 -18.81 31.02 8.47
CA PRO A 150 -20.07 31.10 7.75
C PRO A 150 -20.54 29.65 7.59
N ALA A 151 -21.76 29.39 8.04
CA ALA A 151 -22.44 28.12 7.85
C ALA A 151 -22.83 28.01 6.37
N LEU A 152 -21.84 27.83 5.49
CA LEU A 152 -22.06 27.44 4.12
C LEU A 152 -22.02 25.92 4.06
N SER A 153 -23.21 25.35 4.14
CA SER A 153 -23.52 24.01 3.69
C SER A 153 -23.29 23.91 2.18
N ARG A 154 -22.02 23.85 1.76
CA ARG A 154 -21.62 23.26 0.48
C ARG A 154 -20.32 22.54 0.76
N ALA A 155 -20.42 21.22 0.89
CA ALA A 155 -19.27 20.36 1.11
C ALA A 155 -18.18 20.71 0.09
N LEU A 156 -17.01 21.14 0.58
CA LEU A 156 -15.81 21.10 -0.25
C LEU A 156 -15.70 19.64 -0.74
N PRO A 157 -15.50 19.40 -2.05
CA PRO A 157 -15.09 18.07 -2.49
C PRO A 157 -13.82 17.71 -1.71
N PRO A 158 -13.69 16.45 -1.24
CA PRO A 158 -12.52 16.04 -0.50
C PRO A 158 -11.29 16.40 -1.33
N SER A 159 -10.37 17.15 -0.72
CA SER A 159 -9.08 17.45 -1.30
C SER A 159 -8.44 16.12 -1.66
N ARG A 160 -8.42 15.78 -2.95
CA ARG A 160 -7.69 14.61 -3.42
C ARG A 160 -6.24 14.85 -3.00
N PRO A 161 -5.60 13.93 -2.26
CA PRO A 161 -4.24 14.15 -1.81
C PRO A 161 -3.38 14.43 -3.05
N ALA A 162 -2.57 15.49 -2.98
CA ALA A 162 -1.57 15.78 -3.99
C ALA A 162 -0.81 14.47 -4.31
N PRO A 163 -0.49 14.18 -5.58
CA PRO A 163 0.23 12.96 -5.91
C PRO A 163 1.51 12.93 -5.08
N ALA A 164 1.59 11.92 -4.22
CA ALA A 164 2.75 11.68 -3.39
C ALA A 164 3.98 11.68 -4.30
N LYS A 165 5.00 12.46 -3.93
CA LYS A 165 6.29 12.53 -4.62
C LYS A 165 6.68 11.12 -5.10
N ALA A 166 6.80 10.95 -6.42
CA ALA A 166 7.29 9.72 -7.02
C ALA A 166 8.63 9.38 -6.36
N LYS A 167 8.63 8.33 -5.54
CA LYS A 167 9.83 7.82 -4.90
C LYS A 167 10.66 7.19 -6.01
N ALA A 168 11.75 7.85 -6.39
CA ALA A 168 12.71 7.33 -7.36
C ALA A 168 13.11 5.90 -6.96
N LEU A 169 12.87 4.95 -7.87
CA LEU A 169 13.33 3.58 -7.71
C LEU A 169 14.87 3.58 -7.70
N PRO A 170 15.55 2.94 -6.74
CA PRO A 170 17.00 2.86 -6.78
C PRO A 170 17.45 2.05 -8.01
N PRO A 171 18.60 2.37 -8.62
CA PRO A 171 19.10 1.63 -9.77
C PRO A 171 19.38 0.18 -9.37
N ALA A 172 18.86 -0.76 -10.16
CA ALA A 172 19.12 -2.18 -10.01
C ALA A 172 20.64 -2.45 -10.08
N LYS A 173 21.22 -2.95 -8.97
CA LYS A 173 22.57 -3.52 -8.99
C LYS A 173 22.50 -4.96 -9.50
N PRO A 174 23.51 -5.42 -10.26
CA PRO A 174 23.52 -6.77 -10.80
C PRO A 174 23.77 -7.79 -9.67
N VAL A 175 22.89 -8.79 -9.57
CA VAL A 175 23.04 -9.91 -8.62
C VAL A 175 24.04 -10.91 -9.20
N ALA A 176 25.23 -10.96 -8.61
CA ALA A 176 26.15 -12.08 -8.73
C ALA A 176 25.69 -13.21 -7.79
N ALA A 177 25.45 -14.39 -8.34
CA ALA A 177 25.03 -15.58 -7.61
C ALA A 177 26.19 -16.17 -6.78
N LYS A 178 25.92 -16.47 -5.50
CA LYS A 178 26.67 -17.47 -4.73
C LYS A 178 25.75 -18.07 -3.63
N PRO A 179 25.76 -19.40 -3.40
CA PRO A 179 24.75 -20.07 -2.58
C PRO A 179 25.05 -19.95 -1.07
N ALA A 180 23.99 -19.81 -0.26
CA ALA A 180 24.04 -19.83 1.20
C ALA A 180 23.81 -21.27 1.75
N PRO A 181 24.38 -21.62 2.91
CA PRO A 181 24.46 -23.00 3.41
C PRO A 181 23.23 -23.44 4.22
N ALA A 182 23.04 -24.76 4.31
CA ALA A 182 21.95 -25.44 5.02
C ALA A 182 21.90 -25.16 6.54
N PRO A 183 20.71 -25.14 7.17
CA PRO A 183 20.59 -24.95 8.62
C PRO A 183 20.79 -26.28 9.38
N LYS A 184 21.55 -26.21 10.48
CA LYS A 184 21.75 -27.29 11.46
C LYS A 184 20.57 -27.36 12.47
N PRO A 185 20.33 -28.52 13.13
CA PRO A 185 19.09 -28.79 13.86
C PRO A 185 19.04 -28.14 15.25
N ALA A 186 17.83 -27.74 15.64
CA ALA A 186 17.51 -27.14 16.93
C ALA A 186 17.65 -28.14 18.10
N ALA A 187 18.20 -27.64 19.20
CA ALA A 187 18.34 -28.35 20.47
C ALA A 187 17.01 -28.44 21.23
N LYS A 188 16.85 -29.54 21.96
CA LYS A 188 15.73 -29.89 22.84
C LYS A 188 15.74 -29.08 24.15
N SER A 189 14.56 -28.72 24.63
CA SER A 189 14.21 -28.61 26.06
C SER A 189 12.67 -28.71 26.18
N ALA A 190 12.12 -29.88 26.51
CA ALA A 190 11.64 -30.28 27.85
C ALA A 190 10.51 -29.36 28.36
N ALA A 191 9.25 -29.67 28.04
CA ALA A 191 8.35 -30.58 28.78
C ALA A 191 7.74 -29.97 30.05
N ALA A 192 6.50 -29.48 29.91
CA ALA A 192 5.50 -29.52 30.98
C ALA A 192 4.23 -30.14 30.38
N LYS A 193 3.94 -31.38 30.79
CA LYS A 193 2.73 -32.14 30.44
C LYS A 193 1.56 -31.68 31.29
N THR A 194 0.46 -31.30 30.64
CA THR A 194 -0.93 -31.65 31.01
C THR A 194 -1.71 -31.75 29.68
N SER A 195 -2.02 -32.96 29.21
CA SER A 195 -3.27 -33.72 29.41
C SER A 195 -4.50 -33.10 28.73
N GLY A 196 -4.92 -33.67 27.60
CA GLY A 196 -6.33 -33.71 27.19
C GLY A 196 -6.72 -33.03 25.87
N ASN A 197 -6.79 -33.84 24.80
CA ASN A 197 -7.78 -33.86 23.70
C ASN A 197 -8.05 -32.63 22.81
N GLY A 198 -8.20 -32.90 21.51
CA GLY A 198 -8.20 -31.94 20.39
C GLY A 198 -9.25 -30.83 20.40
N SER A 199 -8.92 -29.74 19.70
CA SER A 199 -9.82 -28.91 18.89
C SER A 199 -8.98 -27.83 18.19
N GLY A 200 -9.41 -27.42 17.00
CA GLY A 200 -8.72 -26.49 16.11
C GLY A 200 -8.39 -25.14 16.74
N GLY A 201 -7.51 -24.40 16.06
CA GLY A 201 -7.08 -23.05 16.40
C GLY A 201 -8.23 -22.06 16.45
N ALA A 202 -9.01 -22.12 17.52
CA ALA A 202 -10.06 -21.18 17.85
C ALA A 202 -9.48 -20.15 18.82
N CYS A 203 -9.60 -18.89 18.45
CA CYS A 203 -9.61 -17.76 19.37
C CYS A 203 -10.61 -18.09 20.50
N SER A 204 -10.13 -18.45 21.69
CA SER A 204 -11.03 -18.84 22.76
C SER A 204 -11.51 -17.62 23.54
N ILE A 205 -12.84 -17.57 23.67
CA ILE A 205 -13.69 -16.73 24.53
C ILE A 205 -14.19 -15.40 23.90
N GLY A 206 -15.36 -15.50 23.28
CA GLY A 206 -16.42 -14.47 23.32
C GLY A 206 -16.24 -13.25 22.41
N GLY A 207 -16.60 -13.38 21.13
CA GLY A 207 -16.76 -12.26 20.20
C GLY A 207 -15.60 -12.05 19.23
N ALA A 208 -15.09 -13.13 18.63
CA ALA A 208 -14.00 -13.05 17.65
C ALA A 208 -14.41 -12.22 16.43
N LEU A 209 -13.64 -11.16 16.15
CA LEU A 209 -13.79 -10.32 14.96
C LEU A 209 -13.63 -11.14 13.67
N LEU A 210 -12.75 -12.14 13.70
CA LEU A 210 -12.39 -13.04 12.59
C LEU A 210 -12.06 -14.43 13.14
N GLN A 211 -12.51 -15.49 12.46
CA GLN A 211 -12.19 -16.88 12.78
C GLN A 211 -11.66 -17.57 11.53
N TRP A 212 -10.62 -18.39 11.70
CA TRP A 212 -10.15 -19.27 10.63
C TRP A 212 -11.15 -20.40 10.42
N ASP A 213 -11.49 -20.68 9.17
CA ASP A 213 -12.34 -21.80 8.77
C ASP A 213 -11.81 -22.39 7.44
N ASP A 214 -12.31 -23.57 7.09
CA ASP A 214 -11.87 -24.28 5.87
C ASP A 214 -12.18 -23.51 4.58
N SER A 215 -13.07 -22.50 4.61
CA SER A 215 -13.37 -21.67 3.43
C SER A 215 -12.27 -20.64 3.13
N LEU A 216 -11.31 -20.47 4.04
CA LEU A 216 -10.11 -19.65 3.84
C LEU A 216 -8.89 -20.48 3.41
N ALA A 217 -9.00 -21.80 3.37
CA ALA A 217 -7.89 -22.64 2.94
C ALA A 217 -7.62 -22.48 1.44
N THR A 218 -6.35 -22.37 1.09
CA THR A 218 -5.80 -22.43 -0.28
C THR A 218 -5.33 -23.84 -0.64
N HIS A 219 -5.28 -24.76 0.34
CA HIS A 219 -4.71 -26.10 0.21
C HIS A 219 -3.21 -26.13 -0.08
N ILE A 220 -2.53 -25.01 0.17
CA ILE A 220 -1.07 -24.91 0.20
C ILE A 220 -0.69 -24.72 1.66
N SER A 221 -0.14 -25.76 2.27
CA SER A 221 0.05 -25.89 3.73
C SER A 221 0.84 -24.73 4.33
N GLU A 222 1.87 -24.26 3.62
CA GLU A 222 2.69 -23.14 4.08
C GLU A 222 1.97 -21.79 3.97
N VAL A 223 1.16 -21.59 2.93
CA VAL A 223 0.33 -20.38 2.76
C VAL A 223 -0.76 -20.33 3.84
N ASP A 224 -1.49 -21.44 4.02
CA ASP A 224 -2.57 -21.53 5.00
C ASP A 224 -2.05 -21.27 6.43
N ARG A 225 -0.85 -21.77 6.73
CA ARG A 225 -0.17 -21.48 8.00
C ARG A 225 0.13 -20.00 8.16
N GLN A 226 0.62 -19.32 7.11
CA GLN A 226 0.90 -17.89 7.14
C GLN A 226 -0.38 -17.06 7.30
N HIS A 227 -1.45 -17.42 6.59
CA HIS A 227 -2.76 -16.77 6.76
C HIS A 227 -3.31 -16.92 8.17
N GLN A 228 -3.18 -18.10 8.80
CA GLN A 228 -3.60 -18.31 10.20
C GLN A 228 -2.85 -17.37 11.17
N VAL A 229 -1.57 -17.10 10.91
CA VAL A 229 -0.78 -16.15 11.71
C VAL A 229 -1.29 -14.73 11.52
N LEU A 230 -1.60 -14.31 10.28
CA LEU A 230 -2.20 -13.00 10.01
C LEU A 230 -3.56 -12.84 10.70
N VAL A 231 -4.43 -13.85 10.62
CA VAL A 231 -5.73 -13.86 11.29
C VAL A 231 -5.55 -13.70 12.80
N ARG A 232 -4.60 -14.41 13.40
CA ARG A 232 -4.28 -14.29 14.83
C ARG A 232 -3.81 -12.87 15.19
N MET A 233 -2.87 -12.29 14.43
CA MET A 233 -2.36 -10.94 14.69
C MET A 233 -3.45 -9.87 14.60
N ILE A 234 -4.39 -9.99 13.65
CA ILE A 234 -5.56 -9.10 13.56
C ILE A 234 -6.47 -9.25 14.79
N CYS A 235 -6.68 -10.47 15.27
CA CYS A 235 -7.44 -10.70 16.49
C CYS A 235 -6.74 -10.15 17.74
N ASP A 236 -5.42 -10.30 17.84
CA ASP A 236 -4.61 -9.76 18.94
C ASP A 236 -4.67 -8.22 18.96
N LEU A 237 -4.64 -7.58 17.79
CA LEU A 237 -4.82 -6.14 17.65
C LEU A 237 -6.21 -5.70 18.11
N HIS A 238 -7.27 -6.41 17.70
CA HIS A 238 -8.64 -6.12 18.11
C HIS A 238 -8.81 -6.21 19.63
N GLU A 239 -8.26 -7.26 20.26
CA GLU A 239 -8.38 -7.44 21.70
C GLU A 239 -7.53 -6.42 22.47
N ALA A 240 -6.37 -6.03 21.93
CA ALA A 240 -5.57 -4.94 22.49
C ALA A 240 -6.33 -3.60 22.48
N MET A 241 -7.09 -3.33 21.41
CA MET A 241 -7.97 -2.15 21.33
C MET A 241 -9.11 -2.23 22.36
N ARG A 242 -9.79 -3.38 22.45
CA ARG A 242 -10.93 -3.59 23.35
C ARG A 242 -10.55 -3.54 24.83
N SER A 243 -9.38 -4.07 25.15
CA SER A 243 -8.80 -4.04 26.50
C SER A 243 -8.22 -2.67 26.88
N GLY A 244 -8.25 -1.68 25.98
CA GLY A 244 -7.71 -0.35 26.23
C GLY A 244 -6.20 -0.35 26.46
N LYS A 245 -5.45 -1.23 25.79
CA LYS A 245 -4.00 -1.29 25.96
C LYS A 245 -3.35 0.01 25.48
N GLY A 246 -2.23 0.37 26.13
CA GLY A 246 -1.53 1.63 25.86
C GLY A 246 -1.01 1.72 24.41
N LYS A 247 -0.88 2.97 23.91
CA LYS A 247 -0.48 3.30 22.54
C LYS A 247 0.75 2.50 22.06
N HIS A 248 1.79 2.40 22.87
CA HIS A 248 3.02 1.68 22.51
C HIS A 248 2.81 0.20 22.22
N GLN A 249 1.87 -0.46 22.90
CA GLN A 249 1.58 -1.88 22.64
C GLN A 249 0.79 -2.04 21.34
N LEU A 250 -0.16 -1.15 21.08
CA LEU A 250 -0.89 -1.13 19.80
C LEU A 250 0.03 -0.86 18.62
N GLU A 251 0.98 0.06 18.80
CA GLU A 251 1.99 0.39 17.79
C GLU A 251 2.89 -0.81 17.49
N ALA A 252 3.37 -1.51 18.51
CA ALA A 252 4.19 -2.71 18.34
C ALA A 252 3.45 -3.83 17.59
N ILE A 253 2.17 -4.08 17.92
CA ILE A 253 1.36 -5.09 17.21
C ILE A 253 1.14 -4.69 15.76
N LEU A 254 0.89 -3.40 15.49
CA LEU A 254 0.69 -2.90 14.12
C LEU A 254 1.96 -3.00 13.28
N GLU A 255 3.12 -2.70 13.87
CA GLU A 255 4.43 -2.86 13.22
C GLU A 255 4.74 -4.34 12.93
N GLU A 256 4.45 -5.24 13.89
CA GLU A 256 4.59 -6.68 13.70
C GLU A 256 3.68 -7.20 12.58
N LEU A 257 2.41 -6.77 12.56
CA LEU A 257 1.45 -7.09 11.49
C LEU A 257 1.96 -6.63 10.12
N GLN A 258 2.47 -5.39 10.04
CA GLN A 258 2.99 -4.83 8.80
C GLN A 258 4.19 -5.62 8.28
N ASN A 259 5.15 -5.93 9.16
CA ASN A 259 6.34 -6.69 8.78
C ASN A 259 5.97 -8.11 8.32
N TYR A 260 5.07 -8.77 9.05
CA TYR A 260 4.63 -10.11 8.71
C TYR A 260 3.84 -10.15 7.38
N ALA A 261 3.01 -9.14 7.11
CA ALA A 261 2.30 -9.03 5.83
C ALA A 261 3.28 -8.90 4.65
N VAL A 262 4.33 -8.08 4.78
CA VAL A 262 5.36 -7.94 3.73
C VAL A 262 6.12 -9.25 3.50
N GLU A 263 6.45 -9.98 4.57
CA GLU A 263 7.10 -11.29 4.47
C GLU A 263 6.20 -12.33 3.79
N HIS A 264 4.93 -12.39 4.18
CA HIS A 264 3.92 -13.28 3.59
C HIS A 264 3.71 -13.01 2.10
N PHE A 265 3.44 -11.75 1.71
CA PHE A 265 3.30 -11.38 0.30
C PHE A 265 4.58 -11.64 -0.49
N GLY A 266 5.74 -11.40 0.11
CA GLY A 266 7.03 -11.71 -0.52
C GLY A 266 7.24 -13.21 -0.75
N PHE A 267 6.67 -14.07 0.10
CA PHE A 267 6.67 -15.52 -0.11
C PHE A 267 5.78 -15.92 -1.29
N GLU A 268 4.54 -15.43 -1.33
CA GLU A 268 3.60 -15.72 -2.43
C GLU A 268 4.08 -15.16 -3.77
N GLU A 269 4.63 -13.95 -3.78
CA GLU A 269 5.18 -13.32 -4.99
C GLU A 269 6.34 -14.12 -5.56
N LYS A 270 7.24 -14.64 -4.71
CA LYS A 270 8.33 -15.53 -5.15
C LYS A 270 7.79 -16.83 -5.71
N LEU A 271 6.76 -17.40 -5.08
CA LEU A 271 6.11 -18.62 -5.56
C LEU A 271 5.46 -18.37 -6.94
N MET A 272 4.70 -17.29 -7.09
CA MET A 272 4.07 -16.88 -8.35
C MET A 272 5.11 -16.61 -9.45
N GLU A 273 6.21 -15.95 -9.13
CA GLU A 273 7.30 -15.69 -10.08
C GLU A 273 7.99 -16.99 -10.52
N GLN A 274 8.30 -17.88 -9.57
CA GLN A 274 8.96 -19.15 -9.85
C GLN A 274 8.15 -20.05 -10.80
N TYR A 275 6.83 -20.15 -10.58
CA TYR A 275 5.95 -20.98 -11.42
C TYR A 275 5.31 -20.20 -12.58
N LYS A 276 5.67 -18.93 -12.77
CA LYS A 276 5.17 -18.05 -13.84
C LYS A 276 3.63 -17.95 -13.87
N TYR A 277 3.04 -17.63 -12.72
CA TYR A 277 1.59 -17.46 -12.60
C TYR A 277 1.09 -16.26 -13.45
N PRO A 278 0.14 -16.46 -14.38
CA PRO A 278 -0.32 -15.40 -15.28
C PRO A 278 -0.93 -14.18 -14.56
N GLY A 279 -1.53 -14.39 -13.38
CA GLY A 279 -2.17 -13.33 -12.59
C GLY A 279 -1.22 -12.54 -11.68
N TYR A 280 0.09 -12.79 -11.73
CA TYR A 280 1.08 -12.21 -10.81
C TYR A 280 1.01 -10.67 -10.71
N LEU A 281 0.94 -9.96 -11.83
CA LEU A 281 0.98 -8.49 -11.83
C LEU A 281 -0.22 -7.86 -11.10
N ASN A 282 -1.42 -8.39 -11.35
CA ASN A 282 -2.63 -7.91 -10.67
C ASN A 282 -2.61 -8.26 -9.18
N HIS A 283 -2.15 -9.47 -8.84
CA HIS A 283 -2.03 -9.91 -7.47
C HIS A 283 -1.07 -8.99 -6.67
N ARG A 284 0.14 -8.77 -7.20
CA ARG A 284 1.13 -7.87 -6.58
C ARG A 284 0.61 -6.44 -6.40
N LYS A 285 -0.23 -5.95 -7.32
CA LYS A 285 -0.85 -4.62 -7.19
C LYS A 285 -1.76 -4.54 -5.96
N GLU A 286 -2.51 -5.60 -5.66
CA GLU A 286 -3.34 -5.68 -4.45
C GLU A 286 -2.48 -5.67 -3.18
N HIS A 287 -1.38 -6.43 -3.16
CA HIS A 287 -0.42 -6.43 -2.04
C HIS A 287 0.16 -5.05 -1.77
N VAL A 288 0.69 -4.38 -2.80
CA VAL A 288 1.28 -3.05 -2.67
C VAL A 288 0.24 -2.05 -2.12
N ALA A 289 -0.98 -2.08 -2.64
CA ALA A 289 -2.05 -1.20 -2.17
C ALA A 289 -2.44 -1.45 -0.71
N PHE A 290 -2.39 -2.70 -0.24
CA PHE A 290 -2.63 -3.03 1.17
C PHE A 290 -1.50 -2.54 2.07
N VAL A 291 -0.25 -2.84 1.72
CA VAL A 291 0.94 -2.43 2.50
C VAL A 291 0.98 -0.90 2.62
N ASP A 292 0.73 -0.17 1.53
CA ASP A 292 0.70 1.29 1.55
C ASP A 292 -0.37 1.84 2.50
N LYS A 293 -1.55 1.22 2.53
CA LYS A 293 -2.63 1.60 3.47
C LYS A 293 -2.26 1.31 4.92
N VAL A 294 -1.69 0.13 5.22
CA VAL A 294 -1.27 -0.23 6.58
C VAL A 294 -0.16 0.71 7.08
N ILE A 295 0.80 1.06 6.22
CA ILE A 295 1.84 2.05 6.53
C ILE A 295 1.23 3.42 6.82
N ALA A 296 0.27 3.88 6.01
CA ALA A 296 -0.40 5.15 6.23
C ALA A 296 -1.09 5.18 7.60
N PHE A 297 -1.84 4.12 7.95
CA PHE A 297 -2.47 4.00 9.26
C PHE A 297 -1.45 4.00 10.41
N GLY A 298 -0.35 3.26 10.27
CA GLY A 298 0.72 3.24 11.28
C GLY A 298 1.36 4.60 11.49
N ASN A 299 1.60 5.36 10.42
CA ASN A 299 2.15 6.71 10.50
C ASN A 299 1.16 7.70 11.14
N ASP A 300 -0.12 7.63 10.79
CA ASP A 300 -1.15 8.50 11.36
C ASP A 300 -1.38 8.22 12.84
N PHE A 301 -1.33 6.95 13.25
CA PHE A 301 -1.40 6.52 14.64
C PHE A 301 -0.18 7.02 15.45
N ARG A 302 1.03 6.86 14.91
CA ARG A 302 2.26 7.41 15.52
C ARG A 302 2.17 8.91 15.72
N ALA A 303 1.78 9.64 14.67
CA ALA A 303 1.65 11.09 14.67
C ALA A 303 0.47 11.64 15.51
N ASN A 304 -0.31 10.77 16.16
CA ASN A 304 -1.50 11.15 16.94
C ASN A 304 -2.56 11.89 16.09
N ARG A 305 -2.54 11.68 14.77
CA ARG A 305 -3.45 12.30 13.81
C ARG A 305 -4.74 11.50 13.63
N ALA A 306 -4.69 10.20 13.94
CA ALA A 306 -5.85 9.33 13.94
C ALA A 306 -5.80 8.38 15.15
N ALA A 307 -6.96 8.14 15.76
CA ALA A 307 -7.12 7.01 16.68
C ALA A 307 -7.19 5.71 15.85
N LEU A 308 -6.73 4.60 16.43
CA LEU A 308 -7.04 3.30 15.85
C LEU A 308 -8.54 3.06 16.05
N THR A 309 -9.30 3.03 14.96
CA THR A 309 -10.77 2.94 15.00
C THR A 309 -11.23 1.55 14.58
N THR A 310 -12.51 1.27 14.85
CA THR A 310 -13.21 0.10 14.30
C THR A 310 -13.16 0.04 12.76
N GLU A 311 -12.99 1.19 12.10
CA GLU A 311 -12.83 1.28 10.64
C GLU A 311 -11.54 0.59 10.17
N VAL A 312 -10.42 0.81 10.86
CA VAL A 312 -9.13 0.14 10.55
C VAL A 312 -9.28 -1.37 10.72
N MET A 313 -9.95 -1.81 11.78
CA MET A 313 -10.19 -3.23 12.02
C MET A 313 -11.08 -3.88 10.96
N ASN A 314 -12.14 -3.18 10.54
CA ASN A 314 -13.00 -3.63 9.46
C ASN A 314 -12.26 -3.68 8.13
N PHE A 315 -11.39 -2.71 7.85
CA PHE A 315 -10.55 -2.71 6.66
C PHE A 315 -9.62 -3.93 6.65
N LEU A 316 -8.85 -4.16 7.71
CA LEU A 316 -7.92 -5.30 7.81
C LEU A 316 -8.64 -6.64 7.64
N LYS A 317 -9.77 -6.81 8.35
CA LYS A 317 -10.60 -8.01 8.25
C LYS A 317 -11.14 -8.23 6.84
N ASN A 318 -11.83 -7.23 6.29
CA ASN A 318 -12.53 -7.37 5.02
C ASN A 318 -11.56 -7.55 3.86
N TRP A 319 -10.41 -6.86 3.92
CA TRP A 319 -9.36 -7.03 2.94
C TRP A 319 -8.78 -8.43 3.00
N LEU A 320 -8.36 -8.93 4.17
CA LEU A 320 -7.75 -10.25 4.30
C LEU A 320 -8.70 -11.36 3.82
N VAL A 321 -9.96 -11.34 4.28
CA VAL A 321 -10.95 -12.36 3.87
C VAL A 321 -11.27 -12.26 2.38
N GLY A 322 -11.42 -11.03 1.86
CA GLY A 322 -11.73 -10.80 0.45
C GLY A 322 -10.59 -11.21 -0.46
N HIS A 323 -9.34 -10.97 -0.05
CA HIS A 323 -8.14 -11.30 -0.80
C HIS A 323 -7.89 -12.81 -0.82
N ILE A 324 -7.96 -13.48 0.33
CA ILE A 324 -7.80 -14.95 0.38
C ILE A 324 -8.81 -15.65 -0.52
N LYS A 325 -10.10 -15.31 -0.37
CA LYS A 325 -11.18 -15.96 -1.15
C LYS A 325 -11.24 -15.52 -2.61
N GLY A 326 -10.89 -14.26 -2.86
CA GLY A 326 -11.05 -13.63 -4.17
C GLY A 326 -9.81 -13.73 -5.06
N THR A 327 -8.63 -13.85 -4.48
CA THR A 327 -7.34 -13.71 -5.18
C THR A 327 -6.46 -14.92 -4.90
N ASP A 328 -6.22 -15.30 -3.64
CA ASP A 328 -5.29 -16.38 -3.29
C ASP A 328 -5.83 -17.75 -3.72
N GLN A 329 -7.10 -18.01 -3.46
CA GLN A 329 -7.77 -19.23 -3.93
C GLN A 329 -7.76 -19.39 -5.45
N LYS A 330 -7.56 -18.33 -6.24
CA LYS A 330 -7.45 -18.46 -7.70
C LYS A 330 -6.12 -19.05 -8.15
N TYR A 331 -5.02 -18.82 -7.41
CA TYR A 331 -3.74 -19.42 -7.75
C TYR A 331 -3.66 -20.88 -7.26
N ALA A 332 -4.50 -21.28 -6.31
CA ALA A 332 -4.39 -22.58 -5.65
C ALA A 332 -4.45 -23.76 -6.65
N PRO A 333 -5.43 -23.84 -7.58
CA PRO A 333 -5.45 -24.90 -8.59
C PRO A 333 -4.19 -24.93 -9.46
N PHE A 334 -3.68 -23.76 -9.84
CA PHE A 334 -2.50 -23.62 -10.69
C PHE A 334 -1.24 -24.22 -10.05
N PHE A 335 -1.07 -24.03 -8.75
CA PHE A 335 0.06 -24.56 -7.98
C PHE A 335 -0.11 -26.05 -7.63
N ILE A 336 -1.33 -26.47 -7.29
CA ILE A 336 -1.66 -27.88 -7.02
C ILE A 336 -1.38 -28.76 -8.25
N GLU A 337 -1.75 -28.30 -9.45
CA GLU A 337 -1.43 -28.99 -10.71
C GLU A 337 0.08 -29.16 -10.94
N ARG A 338 0.90 -28.31 -10.32
CA ARG A 338 2.37 -28.28 -10.43
C ARG A 338 3.07 -28.95 -9.24
N GLY A 339 2.31 -29.62 -8.38
CA GLY A 339 2.82 -30.42 -7.26
C GLY A 339 3.18 -29.62 -6.01
N VAL A 340 2.66 -28.41 -5.86
CA VAL A 340 2.81 -27.60 -4.65
C VAL A 340 1.59 -27.83 -3.75
N HIS A 341 1.84 -28.24 -2.50
CA HIS A 341 0.84 -28.58 -1.48
C HIS A 341 1.27 -28.05 -0.10
#